data_AF-A0A2V2GR54-F1
#
_entry.id   AF-A0A2V2GR54-F1
#
_cell.length_a   1.000
_cell.length_b   1.000
_cell.length_c   1.000
_cell.angle_alpha   90.00
_cell.angle_beta   90.00
_cell.angle_gamma   90.00
#
_symmetry.space_group_name_H-M   'P 1'
#
loop_
_entity.id
_entity.type
_entity.pdbx_description
1 polymer ?
#
loop_
_entity_poly.entity_id
_entity_poly.type
_entity_poly.pdbx_seq_one_letter_code
_entity_poly.pdbx_strand_id
1 'polypeptide(L)'
;MALVTDKKESLKIFEKVAADNMSVGIFCTASHWNTEAILIAAQRIAEKYGYDNVPVVVASTFTYQHMPQAKRFLYCQDPVAGIISNLRHLDALTNGKYAPYKNVTVLPHLDHADPFRDHWALTVGSQYFSSVMFDAQCYEYEKNLEMTTDYIKYFGKDVLVEGIIEMLNVENGATARHIDNYCEKAVEYVGKTGIDFLVADLGTEQQTSAVGGAKYNKKRARQLTEALGKKMLVLHGTSSLTEDQTKGLAEDGVIRVNMWTRIAREAGQFAAHNLVNRMDKIDAGDFNSAEANAYINDNISKAADIMFEMMELFGYGNWKG
;
A
#
# COMPACT_ATOMS: atom_id res chain seq x y z
N MET A 1 -10.64 -4.24 -17.02
CA MET A 1 -11.20 -3.11 -16.23
C MET A 1 -10.03 -2.45 -15.53
N ALA A 2 -9.96 -1.13 -15.50
CA ALA A 2 -8.81 -0.43 -14.95
C ALA A 2 -8.92 -0.19 -13.43
N LEU A 3 -10.12 -0.30 -12.85
CA LEU A 3 -10.36 -0.30 -11.40
C LEU A 3 -11.01 -1.61 -10.99
N VAL A 4 -10.32 -2.41 -10.17
CA VAL A 4 -10.74 -3.78 -9.82
C VAL A 4 -11.06 -3.84 -8.32
N THR A 5 -12.32 -4.14 -8.00
CA THR A 5 -12.79 -4.38 -6.62
C THR A 5 -13.37 -5.78 -6.42
N ASP A 6 -13.65 -6.52 -7.50
CA ASP A 6 -14.11 -7.91 -7.40
C ASP A 6 -13.00 -8.81 -6.85
N LYS A 7 -13.32 -9.65 -5.85
CA LYS A 7 -12.37 -10.56 -5.21
C LYS A 7 -11.74 -11.55 -6.21
N LYS A 8 -12.51 -12.13 -7.13
CA LYS A 8 -12.00 -13.17 -8.04
C LYS A 8 -11.07 -12.57 -9.09
N GLU A 9 -11.39 -11.39 -9.61
CA GLU A 9 -10.50 -10.66 -10.51
C GLU A 9 -9.22 -10.23 -9.80
N SER A 10 -9.34 -9.68 -8.58
CA SER A 10 -8.20 -9.30 -7.75
C SER A 10 -7.28 -10.49 -7.47
N LEU A 11 -7.85 -11.65 -7.10
CA LEU A 11 -7.10 -12.87 -6.82
C LEU A 11 -6.29 -13.33 -8.04
N LYS A 12 -6.89 -13.35 -9.24
CA LYS A 12 -6.20 -13.71 -10.49
C LYS A 12 -5.00 -12.81 -10.78
N ILE A 13 -5.13 -11.51 -10.49
CA ILE A 13 -4.02 -10.56 -10.67
C ILE A 13 -2.88 -10.94 -9.72
N PHE A 14 -3.16 -11.18 -8.44
CA PHE A 14 -2.12 -11.55 -7.47
C PHE A 14 -1.52 -12.94 -7.70
N GLU A 15 -2.29 -13.90 -8.21
CA GLU A 15 -1.78 -15.19 -8.67
C GLU A 15 -0.78 -15.01 -9.82
N LYS A 16 -1.10 -14.12 -10.77
CA LYS A 16 -0.20 -13.79 -11.87
C LYS A 16 1.05 -13.06 -11.40
N VAL A 17 0.92 -12.07 -10.52
CA VAL A 17 2.04 -11.38 -9.85
C VAL A 17 3.02 -12.40 -9.24
N ALA A 18 2.48 -13.37 -8.50
CA ALA A 18 3.30 -14.40 -7.87
C ALA A 18 4.02 -15.29 -8.89
N ALA A 19 3.33 -15.66 -9.97
CA ALA A 19 3.85 -16.47 -11.06
C ALA A 19 4.93 -15.75 -11.90
N ASP A 20 4.75 -14.45 -12.13
CA ASP A 20 5.70 -13.59 -12.83
C ASP A 20 6.86 -13.12 -11.93
N ASN A 21 6.88 -13.57 -10.66
CA ASN A 21 7.94 -13.25 -9.71
C ASN A 21 8.15 -11.73 -9.58
N MET A 22 7.03 -11.05 -9.36
CA MET A 22 6.91 -9.61 -9.14
C MET A 22 6.31 -9.37 -7.75
N SER A 23 6.62 -8.23 -7.14
CA SER A 23 5.87 -7.72 -5.98
C SER A 23 5.06 -6.49 -6.39
N VAL A 24 3.78 -6.41 -6.03
CA VAL A 24 2.96 -5.23 -6.30
C VAL A 24 3.23 -4.17 -5.24
N GLY A 25 3.48 -2.93 -5.67
CA GLY A 25 3.58 -1.79 -4.75
C GLY A 25 2.21 -1.45 -4.16
N ILE A 26 2.14 -1.42 -2.83
CA ILE A 26 1.05 -0.82 -2.04
C ILE A 26 1.48 0.59 -1.69
N PHE A 27 0.98 1.56 -2.43
CA PHE A 27 1.27 2.97 -2.20
C PHE A 27 0.07 3.64 -1.55
N CYS A 28 0.28 4.20 -0.36
CA CYS A 28 -0.81 4.86 0.33
C CYS A 28 -1.06 6.26 -0.26
N THR A 29 -2.26 6.80 -0.08
CA THR A 29 -2.67 8.12 -0.56
C THR A 29 -3.54 8.83 0.47
N ALA A 30 -3.39 10.16 0.55
CA ALA A 30 -4.15 11.02 1.45
C ALA A 30 -4.81 12.21 0.73
N SER A 31 -4.72 12.26 -0.60
CA SER A 31 -5.30 13.30 -1.45
C SER A 31 -5.40 12.81 -2.89
N HIS A 32 -6.25 13.45 -3.70
CA HIS A 32 -6.36 13.15 -5.13
C HIS A 32 -5.02 13.28 -5.87
N TRP A 33 -4.19 14.22 -5.44
CA TRP A 33 -2.86 14.47 -5.99
C TRP A 33 -1.88 13.33 -5.70
N ASN A 34 -1.87 12.79 -4.48
CA ASN A 34 -1.06 11.61 -4.18
C ASN A 34 -1.57 10.38 -4.95
N THR A 35 -2.89 10.26 -5.10
CA THR A 35 -3.50 9.21 -5.91
C THR A 35 -3.02 9.29 -7.36
N GLU A 36 -3.05 10.46 -7.97
CA GLU A 36 -2.61 10.62 -9.36
C GLU A 36 -1.10 10.37 -9.52
N ALA A 37 -0.27 10.75 -8.54
CA ALA A 37 1.16 10.42 -8.55
C ALA A 37 1.42 8.91 -8.64
N ILE A 38 0.60 8.08 -7.96
CA ILE A 38 0.67 6.61 -8.04
C ILE A 38 0.35 6.13 -9.47
N LEU A 39 -0.70 6.70 -10.08
CA LEU A 39 -1.09 6.35 -11.45
C LEU A 39 -0.02 6.75 -12.47
N ILE A 40 0.61 7.92 -12.29
CA ILE A 40 1.72 8.37 -13.14
C ILE A 40 2.89 7.39 -13.05
N ALA A 41 3.27 6.94 -11.85
CA ALA A 41 4.35 5.97 -11.68
C ALA A 41 4.05 4.65 -12.41
N ALA A 42 2.83 4.11 -12.23
CA ALA A 42 2.40 2.88 -12.90
C ALA A 42 2.29 3.04 -14.43
N GLN A 43 1.81 4.18 -14.90
CA GLN A 43 1.73 4.51 -16.32
C GLN A 43 3.12 4.60 -16.96
N ARG A 44 4.12 5.16 -16.26
CA ARG A 44 5.51 5.18 -16.74
C ARG A 44 6.11 3.77 -16.86
N ILE A 45 5.76 2.86 -15.96
CA ILE A 45 6.11 1.44 -16.09
C ILE A 45 5.46 0.84 -17.35
N ALA A 46 4.16 1.10 -17.56
CA ALA A 46 3.43 0.64 -18.74
C ALA A 46 4.09 1.13 -20.03
N GLU A 47 4.45 2.42 -20.10
CA GLU A 47 5.12 3.04 -21.25
C GLU A 47 6.51 2.47 -21.48
N LYS A 48 7.31 2.31 -20.42
CA LYS A 48 8.68 1.80 -20.50
C LYS A 48 8.76 0.39 -21.09
N TYR A 49 7.86 -0.50 -20.68
CA TYR A 49 7.89 -1.90 -21.09
C TYR A 49 6.86 -2.25 -22.17
N GLY A 50 6.02 -1.29 -22.59
CA GLY A 50 4.94 -1.54 -23.55
C GLY A 50 3.86 -2.47 -22.99
N TYR A 51 3.59 -2.42 -21.68
CA TYR A 51 2.58 -3.25 -21.04
C TYR A 51 1.20 -2.59 -21.08
N ASP A 52 0.19 -3.45 -21.15
CA ASP A 52 -1.17 -3.11 -20.78
C ASP A 52 -1.46 -3.63 -19.36
N ASN A 53 -2.41 -2.99 -18.67
CA ASN A 53 -2.95 -3.44 -17.38
C ASN A 53 -1.94 -3.58 -16.23
N VAL A 54 -0.92 -2.71 -16.14
CA VAL A 54 0.09 -2.72 -15.05
C VAL A 54 -0.59 -2.63 -13.68
N PRO A 55 -0.45 -3.64 -12.79
CA PRO A 55 -1.17 -3.65 -11.52
C PRO A 55 -0.51 -2.74 -10.48
N VAL A 56 -1.30 -1.93 -9.79
CA VAL A 56 -0.84 -1.13 -8.65
C VAL A 56 -1.90 -1.10 -7.55
N VAL A 57 -1.46 -1.19 -6.30
CA VAL A 57 -2.36 -1.06 -5.15
C VAL A 57 -2.35 0.38 -4.66
N VAL A 58 -3.53 1.02 -4.69
CA VAL A 58 -3.75 2.35 -4.12
C VAL A 58 -4.38 2.17 -2.76
N ALA A 59 -3.63 2.44 -1.70
CA ALA A 59 -4.04 2.18 -0.33
C ALA A 59 -4.48 3.45 0.40
N SER A 60 -5.40 3.29 1.34
CA SER A 60 -5.73 4.34 2.29
C SER A 60 -6.14 3.74 3.62
N THR A 61 -5.70 4.33 4.72
CA THR A 61 -6.27 4.06 6.04
C THR A 61 -7.60 4.79 6.22
N PHE A 62 -8.48 4.26 7.07
CA PHE A 62 -9.77 4.89 7.40
C PHE A 62 -9.65 5.88 8.58
N THR A 63 -9.74 5.40 9.82
CA THR A 63 -9.56 6.23 11.03
C THR A 63 -8.31 5.89 11.83
N TYR A 64 -7.31 5.28 11.18
CA TYR A 64 -6.03 4.92 11.79
C TYR A 64 -5.40 6.11 12.54
N GLN A 65 -5.00 5.86 13.78
CA GLN A 65 -4.66 6.91 14.75
C GLN A 65 -3.44 7.74 14.34
N HIS A 66 -2.44 7.10 13.74
CA HIS A 66 -1.19 7.77 13.38
C HIS A 66 -1.28 8.53 12.05
N MET A 67 -2.15 8.07 11.14
CA MET A 67 -2.28 8.66 9.83
C MET A 67 -3.68 8.35 9.26
N PRO A 68 -4.73 9.13 9.57
CA PRO A 68 -6.10 8.88 9.11
C PRO A 68 -6.31 9.43 7.69
N GLN A 69 -5.90 8.69 6.66
CA GLN A 69 -5.81 9.19 5.29
C GLN A 69 -7.16 9.51 4.66
N ALA A 70 -8.19 8.70 4.92
CA ALA A 70 -9.55 8.96 4.43
C ALA A 70 -10.06 10.35 4.86
N LYS A 71 -9.70 10.82 6.07
CA LYS A 71 -10.06 12.16 6.56
C LYS A 71 -9.31 13.31 5.88
N ARG A 72 -8.26 13.03 5.11
CA ARG A 72 -7.39 14.07 4.52
C ARG A 72 -7.75 14.40 3.08
N PHE A 73 -8.55 13.56 2.42
CA PHE A 73 -8.98 13.77 1.04
C PHE A 73 -9.81 15.04 0.84
N LEU A 74 -10.60 15.41 1.86
CA LEU A 74 -11.55 16.50 1.79
C LEU A 74 -11.37 17.44 2.97
N TYR A 75 -11.60 18.73 2.74
CA TYR A 75 -11.52 19.75 3.79
C TYR A 75 -12.50 19.49 4.96
N CYS A 76 -13.66 18.88 4.70
CA CYS A 76 -14.64 18.53 5.73
C CYS A 76 -14.19 17.37 6.63
N GLN A 77 -13.13 16.66 6.27
CA GLN A 77 -12.56 15.54 7.01
C GLN A 77 -13.50 14.36 7.28
N ASP A 78 -14.59 14.25 6.51
CA ASP A 78 -15.47 13.10 6.56
C ASP A 78 -14.80 11.89 5.87
N PRO A 79 -14.51 10.80 6.61
CA PRO A 79 -13.74 9.70 6.06
C PRO A 79 -14.54 8.86 5.05
N VAL A 80 -15.87 8.80 5.18
CA VAL A 80 -16.73 8.07 4.22
C VAL A 80 -16.73 8.79 2.88
N ALA A 81 -16.99 10.10 2.90
CA ALA A 81 -16.93 10.96 1.72
C ALA A 81 -15.52 10.96 1.11
N GLY A 82 -14.47 10.91 1.94
CA GLY A 82 -13.08 10.82 1.50
C GLY A 82 -12.80 9.55 0.68
N ILE A 83 -13.17 8.37 1.20
CA ILE A 83 -13.05 7.10 0.45
C ILE A 83 -13.83 7.17 -0.86
N ILE A 84 -15.12 7.53 -0.80
CA ILE A 84 -15.97 7.58 -2.00
C ILE A 84 -15.41 8.57 -3.04
N SER A 85 -14.95 9.75 -2.60
CA SER A 85 -14.32 10.74 -3.48
C SER A 85 -13.10 10.18 -4.19
N ASN A 86 -12.19 9.53 -3.45
CA ASN A 86 -10.99 8.95 -4.02
C ASN A 86 -11.32 7.84 -5.04
N LEU A 87 -12.30 6.98 -4.75
CA LEU A 87 -12.70 5.91 -5.67
C LEU A 87 -13.32 6.46 -6.96
N ARG A 88 -14.14 7.50 -6.87
CA ARG A 88 -14.70 8.17 -8.05
C ARG A 88 -13.63 8.89 -8.87
N HIS A 89 -12.62 9.44 -8.21
CA HIS A 89 -11.47 10.02 -8.87
C HIS A 89 -10.64 8.97 -9.61
N LEU A 90 -10.33 7.83 -8.97
CA LEU A 90 -9.66 6.70 -9.60
C LEU A 90 -10.42 6.20 -10.83
N ASP A 91 -11.74 6.03 -10.72
CA ASP A 91 -12.59 5.60 -11.83
C ASP A 91 -12.51 6.58 -13.01
N ALA A 92 -12.61 7.88 -12.76
CA ALA A 92 -12.51 8.91 -13.80
C ALA A 92 -11.13 8.93 -14.50
N LEU A 93 -10.06 8.60 -13.76
CA LEU A 93 -8.68 8.66 -14.26
C LEU A 93 -8.24 7.38 -14.98
N THR A 94 -8.90 6.25 -14.74
CA THR A 94 -8.46 4.93 -15.23
C THR A 94 -9.47 4.27 -16.16
N ASN A 95 -10.78 4.53 -15.98
CA ASN A 95 -11.84 3.92 -16.79
C ASN A 95 -12.42 4.91 -17.82
N GLY A 96 -12.70 4.38 -19.01
CA GLY A 96 -13.40 5.09 -20.07
C GLY A 96 -12.49 5.61 -21.20
N LYS A 97 -13.13 6.08 -22.27
CA LYS A 97 -12.45 6.47 -23.53
C LYS A 97 -11.39 7.56 -23.35
N TYR A 98 -11.58 8.45 -22.39
CA TYR A 98 -10.74 9.63 -22.16
C TYR A 98 -9.85 9.49 -20.91
N ALA A 99 -9.81 8.31 -20.29
CA ALA A 99 -8.98 8.07 -19.12
C ALA A 99 -7.48 8.21 -19.48
N PRO A 100 -6.72 9.08 -18.79
CA PRO A 100 -5.29 9.26 -19.06
C PRO A 100 -4.45 8.02 -18.69
N TYR A 101 -4.89 7.21 -17.73
CA TYR A 101 -4.10 6.08 -17.21
C TYR A 101 -4.73 4.70 -17.53
N LYS A 102 -5.23 4.54 -18.76
CA LYS A 102 -5.95 3.34 -19.22
C LYS A 102 -5.13 2.03 -19.23
N ASN A 103 -3.80 2.13 -19.16
CA ASN A 103 -2.90 0.98 -19.14
C ASN A 103 -2.55 0.54 -17.71
N VAL A 104 -3.18 1.15 -16.70
CA VAL A 104 -2.96 0.84 -15.29
C VAL A 104 -4.18 0.08 -14.76
N THR A 105 -3.93 -1.01 -14.02
CA THR A 105 -4.94 -1.74 -13.26
C THR A 105 -4.80 -1.39 -11.78
N VAL A 106 -5.75 -0.65 -11.25
CA VAL A 106 -5.79 -0.22 -9.85
C VAL A 106 -6.55 -1.22 -9.01
N LEU A 107 -5.92 -1.63 -7.91
CA LEU A 107 -6.49 -2.47 -6.86
C LEU A 107 -6.60 -1.63 -5.58
N PRO A 108 -7.77 -1.04 -5.24
CA PRO A 108 -7.89 -0.22 -4.04
C PRO A 108 -7.75 -1.08 -2.78
N HIS A 109 -7.06 -0.57 -1.76
CA HIS A 109 -6.80 -1.31 -0.52
C HIS A 109 -7.13 -0.48 0.71
N LEU A 110 -7.84 -1.07 1.67
CA LEU A 110 -8.06 -0.49 2.98
C LEU A 110 -6.94 -0.95 3.92
N ASP A 111 -6.12 -0.01 4.37
CA ASP A 111 -4.93 -0.28 5.19
C ASP A 111 -5.21 -0.07 6.68
N HIS A 112 -4.61 -0.91 7.54
CA HIS A 112 -4.71 -0.85 9.02
C HIS A 112 -6.14 -0.63 9.58
N ALA A 113 -7.13 -1.40 9.11
CA ALA A 113 -8.50 -1.23 9.57
C ALA A 113 -8.73 -1.89 10.93
N ASP A 114 -9.05 -1.08 11.92
CA ASP A 114 -9.37 -1.52 13.27
C ASP A 114 -10.74 -2.21 13.30
N PRO A 115 -10.84 -3.45 13.83
CA PRO A 115 -12.08 -4.23 13.85
C PRO A 115 -13.30 -3.52 14.45
N PHE A 116 -13.09 -2.58 15.37
CA PHE A 116 -14.16 -1.86 16.07
C PHE A 116 -14.35 -0.45 15.52
N ARG A 117 -13.27 0.34 15.42
CA ARG A 117 -13.37 1.75 15.01
C ARG A 117 -13.72 1.90 13.54
N ASP A 118 -13.24 1.00 12.69
CA ASP A 118 -13.38 1.07 11.25
C ASP A 118 -14.49 0.13 10.74
N HIS A 119 -15.47 -0.22 11.60
CA HIS A 119 -16.55 -1.16 11.29
C HIS A 119 -17.28 -0.82 9.98
N TRP A 120 -17.57 0.47 9.73
CA TRP A 120 -18.19 0.87 8.47
C TRP A 120 -17.32 0.50 7.26
N ALA A 121 -16.01 0.78 7.31
CA ALA A 121 -15.09 0.52 6.21
C ALA A 121 -14.89 -0.99 5.98
N LEU A 122 -14.85 -1.78 7.06
CA LEU A 122 -14.73 -3.24 7.02
C LEU A 122 -16.01 -3.96 6.56
N THR A 123 -17.17 -3.31 6.66
CA THR A 123 -18.47 -3.93 6.31
C THR A 123 -19.06 -3.27 5.07
N VAL A 124 -19.80 -2.18 5.24
CA VAL A 124 -20.48 -1.45 4.15
C VAL A 124 -19.49 -0.92 3.12
N GLY A 125 -18.35 -0.41 3.58
CA GLY A 125 -17.31 0.17 2.72
C GLY A 125 -16.44 -0.85 1.99
N SER A 126 -16.45 -2.12 2.39
CA SER A 126 -15.56 -3.15 1.84
C SER A 126 -15.69 -3.32 0.32
N GLN A 127 -16.90 -3.10 -0.21
CA GLN A 127 -17.20 -3.13 -1.66
C GLN A 127 -16.39 -2.12 -2.50
N TYR A 128 -15.82 -1.09 -1.87
CA TYR A 128 -14.97 -0.11 -2.53
C TYR A 128 -13.51 -0.58 -2.68
N PHE A 129 -13.15 -1.72 -2.11
CA PHE A 129 -11.78 -2.20 -2.04
C PHE A 129 -11.61 -3.57 -2.69
N SER A 130 -10.48 -3.77 -3.35
CA SER A 130 -10.01 -5.08 -3.81
C SER A 130 -9.59 -5.98 -2.65
N SER A 131 -9.06 -5.36 -1.60
CA SER A 131 -8.54 -6.01 -0.41
C SER A 131 -8.64 -5.10 0.81
N VAL A 132 -8.74 -5.70 1.98
CA VAL A 132 -8.70 -4.99 3.27
C VAL A 132 -7.66 -5.64 4.18
N MET A 133 -6.93 -4.83 4.94
CA MET A 133 -6.11 -5.29 6.06
C MET A 133 -6.97 -5.28 7.33
N PHE A 134 -7.36 -6.46 7.80
CA PHE A 134 -8.08 -6.62 9.06
C PHE A 134 -7.08 -6.60 10.21
N ASP A 135 -6.92 -5.44 10.84
CA ASP A 135 -5.82 -5.17 11.75
C ASP A 135 -6.19 -5.43 13.22
N ALA A 136 -6.12 -6.70 13.61
CA ALA A 136 -6.35 -7.14 14.98
C ALA A 136 -5.04 -7.28 15.80
N GLN A 137 -3.93 -6.66 15.36
CA GLN A 137 -2.61 -6.84 15.98
C GLN A 137 -2.50 -6.37 17.43
N CYS A 138 -3.41 -5.49 17.87
CA CYS A 138 -3.45 -5.01 19.25
C CYS A 138 -4.04 -6.02 20.25
N TYR A 139 -4.64 -7.10 19.74
CA TYR A 139 -5.19 -8.19 20.55
C TYR A 139 -4.20 -9.34 20.68
N GLU A 140 -4.31 -10.10 21.77
CA GLU A 140 -3.56 -11.35 21.93
C GLU A 140 -3.86 -12.32 20.78
N TYR A 141 -2.88 -13.16 20.43
CA TYR A 141 -2.92 -14.07 19.28
C TYR A 141 -4.25 -14.81 19.12
N GLU A 142 -4.76 -15.44 20.19
CA GLU A 142 -6.01 -16.21 20.14
C GLU A 142 -7.23 -15.33 19.84
N LYS A 143 -7.26 -14.10 20.37
CA LYS A 143 -8.36 -13.19 20.10
C LYS A 143 -8.30 -12.62 18.69
N ASN A 144 -7.09 -12.30 18.21
CA ASN A 144 -6.87 -11.91 16.82
C ASN A 144 -7.32 -13.03 15.86
N LEU A 145 -6.92 -14.27 16.15
CA LEU A 145 -7.30 -15.45 15.37
C LEU A 145 -8.83 -15.63 15.31
N GLU A 146 -9.52 -15.55 16.45
CA GLU A 146 -10.98 -15.61 16.54
C GLU A 146 -11.64 -14.52 15.69
N MET A 147 -11.25 -13.26 15.90
CA MET A 147 -11.84 -12.11 15.22
C MET A 147 -11.61 -12.13 13.71
N THR A 148 -10.41 -12.51 13.28
CA THR A 148 -10.06 -12.59 11.86
C THR A 148 -10.81 -13.74 11.17
N THR A 149 -10.94 -14.89 11.84
CA THR A 149 -11.73 -16.02 11.34
C THR A 149 -13.20 -15.63 11.18
N ASP A 150 -13.77 -14.93 12.16
CA ASP A 150 -15.14 -14.43 12.08
C ASP A 150 -15.30 -13.41 10.94
N TYR A 151 -14.37 -12.48 10.77
CA TYR A 151 -14.41 -11.52 9.67
C TYR A 151 -14.41 -12.21 8.30
N ILE A 152 -13.50 -13.17 8.09
CA ILE A 152 -13.41 -13.93 6.84
C ILE A 152 -14.68 -14.74 6.57
N LYS A 153 -15.27 -15.35 7.61
CA LYS A 153 -16.53 -16.09 7.49
C LYS A 153 -17.65 -15.24 6.90
N TYR A 154 -17.74 -13.96 7.26
CA TYR A 154 -18.81 -13.07 6.80
C TYR A 154 -18.47 -12.32 5.50
N PHE A 155 -17.23 -11.83 5.34
CA PHE A 155 -16.84 -10.90 4.27
C PHE A 155 -15.77 -11.45 3.33
N GLY A 156 -15.10 -12.54 3.69
CA GLY A 156 -14.01 -13.13 2.90
C GLY A 156 -14.44 -13.72 1.55
N LYS A 157 -15.73 -13.81 1.24
CA LYS A 157 -16.23 -14.14 -0.11
C LYS A 157 -16.30 -12.94 -1.05
N ASP A 158 -16.34 -11.72 -0.50
CA ASP A 158 -16.60 -10.48 -1.23
C ASP A 158 -15.32 -9.65 -1.43
N VAL A 159 -14.35 -9.77 -0.51
CA VAL A 159 -13.08 -9.01 -0.55
C VAL A 159 -11.88 -9.88 -0.17
N LEU A 160 -10.69 -9.56 -0.68
CA LEU A 160 -9.44 -10.19 -0.23
C LEU A 160 -9.07 -9.68 1.17
N VAL A 161 -8.58 -10.55 2.03
CA VAL A 161 -8.23 -10.21 3.42
C VAL A 161 -6.74 -10.37 3.66
N GLU A 162 -6.11 -9.28 4.07
CA GLU A 162 -4.76 -9.24 4.62
C GLU A 162 -4.85 -9.30 6.14
N GLY A 163 -4.16 -10.26 6.74
CA GLY A 163 -4.10 -10.45 8.19
C GLY A 163 -2.70 -10.21 8.74
N ILE A 164 -2.65 -9.93 10.02
CA ILE A 164 -1.44 -9.57 10.75
C ILE A 164 -1.46 -10.22 12.13
N ILE A 165 -0.32 -10.74 12.58
CA ILE A 165 -0.24 -11.57 13.79
C ILE A 165 0.43 -10.82 14.94
N GLU A 166 1.54 -10.14 14.63
CA GLU A 166 2.33 -9.40 15.62
C GLU A 166 1.93 -7.93 15.63
N MET A 167 2.12 -7.30 16.80
CA MET A 167 2.11 -5.86 16.89
C MET A 167 3.43 -5.32 16.32
N LEU A 168 3.35 -4.65 15.19
CA LEU A 168 4.50 -4.02 14.56
C LEU A 168 4.99 -2.86 15.42
N ASN A 169 6.30 -2.60 15.41
CA ASN A 169 6.83 -1.40 16.06
C ASN A 169 6.24 -0.14 15.39
N VAL A 170 5.69 0.76 16.20
CA VAL A 170 5.24 2.09 15.74
C VAL A 170 6.10 3.14 16.44
N GLU A 171 6.45 4.23 15.73
CA GLU A 171 7.37 5.30 16.18
C GLU A 171 7.08 5.90 17.59
N ASN A 172 5.90 5.66 18.16
CA ASN A 172 5.44 6.24 19.43
C ASN A 172 5.67 5.35 20.68
N GLY A 173 6.64 4.43 20.65
CA GLY A 173 7.09 3.72 21.85
C GLY A 173 6.26 2.50 22.26
N ALA A 174 5.45 1.96 21.35
CA ALA A 174 4.92 0.62 21.52
C ALA A 174 6.07 -0.39 21.36
N THR A 175 6.35 -1.19 22.40
CA THR A 175 7.31 -2.28 22.32
C THR A 175 6.74 -3.40 21.46
N ALA A 176 7.42 -3.76 20.37
CA ALA A 176 7.08 -4.97 19.60
C ALA A 176 6.91 -6.15 20.54
N ARG A 177 5.80 -6.86 20.37
CA ARG A 177 5.57 -8.13 21.02
C ARG A 177 6.03 -9.23 20.08
N HIS A 178 7.27 -9.66 20.27
CA HIS A 178 7.79 -10.80 19.54
C HIS A 178 7.07 -12.08 19.98
N ILE A 179 6.65 -12.85 18.99
CA ILE A 179 6.05 -14.16 19.13
C ILE A 179 7.16 -15.20 19.01
N ASP A 180 7.34 -15.96 20.09
CA ASP A 180 8.10 -17.19 20.02
C ASP A 180 7.46 -18.16 19.02
N ASN A 181 8.30 -18.89 18.27
CA ASN A 181 7.88 -19.79 17.20
C ASN A 181 7.04 -19.11 16.09
N TYR A 182 7.41 -17.87 15.73
CA TYR A 182 6.73 -17.06 14.72
C TYR A 182 6.26 -17.83 13.47
N CYS A 183 7.15 -18.59 12.82
CA CYS A 183 6.79 -19.31 11.59
C CYS A 183 5.69 -20.35 11.80
N GLU A 184 5.72 -21.07 12.93
CA GLU A 184 4.72 -22.09 13.26
C GLU A 184 3.36 -21.43 13.50
N LYS A 185 3.33 -20.33 14.28
CA LYS A 185 2.10 -19.55 14.51
C LYS A 185 1.58 -18.91 13.23
N ALA A 186 2.46 -18.45 12.34
CA ALA A 186 2.06 -17.89 11.05
C ALA A 186 1.34 -18.91 10.16
N VAL A 187 1.86 -20.14 10.09
CA VAL A 187 1.23 -21.23 9.35
C VAL A 187 -0.12 -21.61 9.98
N GLU A 188 -0.17 -21.74 11.30
CA GLU A 188 -1.41 -22.00 12.02
C GLU A 188 -2.45 -20.91 11.77
N TYR A 189 -2.07 -19.65 11.90
CA TYR A 189 -2.95 -18.49 11.71
C TYR A 189 -3.52 -18.46 10.29
N VAL A 190 -2.68 -18.60 9.27
CA VAL A 190 -3.13 -18.66 7.87
C VAL A 190 -4.08 -19.85 7.66
N GLY A 191 -3.74 -21.03 8.18
CA GLY A 191 -4.55 -22.24 8.01
C GLY A 191 -5.91 -22.17 8.70
N LYS A 192 -6.00 -21.54 9.88
CA LYS A 192 -7.24 -21.41 10.66
C LYS A 192 -8.14 -20.28 10.17
N THR A 193 -7.55 -19.14 9.81
CA THR A 193 -8.32 -17.95 9.39
C THR A 193 -8.74 -18.02 7.93
N GLY A 194 -7.85 -18.51 7.05
CA GLY A 194 -8.04 -18.47 5.60
C GLY A 194 -7.76 -17.11 4.98
N ILE A 195 -6.92 -16.27 5.60
CA ILE A 195 -6.48 -14.99 5.00
C ILE A 195 -5.83 -15.18 3.63
N ASP A 196 -5.98 -14.19 2.76
CA ASP A 196 -5.42 -14.18 1.41
C ASP A 196 -3.95 -13.72 1.41
N PHE A 197 -3.60 -12.80 2.32
CA PHE A 197 -2.24 -12.27 2.48
C PHE A 197 -1.82 -12.16 3.94
N LEU A 198 -0.54 -12.38 4.21
CA LEU A 198 0.04 -12.30 5.56
C LEU A 198 1.02 -11.13 5.65
N VAL A 199 0.72 -10.13 6.48
CA VAL A 199 1.71 -9.16 6.93
C VAL A 199 2.69 -9.87 7.85
N ALA A 200 3.94 -9.97 7.40
CA ALA A 200 4.96 -10.71 8.12
C ALA A 200 6.01 -9.78 8.72
N ASP A 201 6.43 -10.05 9.97
CA ASP A 201 7.61 -9.42 10.55
C ASP A 201 8.85 -9.97 9.84
N LEU A 202 9.33 -9.20 8.88
CA LEU A 202 10.54 -9.48 8.11
C LEU A 202 11.67 -8.53 8.51
N GLY A 203 11.64 -7.96 9.72
CA GLY A 203 12.71 -7.12 10.27
C GLY A 203 12.73 -5.67 9.75
N THR A 204 11.66 -5.22 9.11
CA THR A 204 11.54 -3.91 8.43
C THR A 204 10.70 -2.90 9.17
N GLU A 205 10.06 -3.32 10.26
CA GLU A 205 9.01 -2.56 10.95
C GLU A 205 9.53 -1.52 11.92
N GLN A 206 10.85 -1.40 12.07
CA GLN A 206 11.42 -0.18 12.62
C GLN A 206 11.15 0.94 11.59
N GLN A 207 10.04 1.64 11.79
CA GLN A 207 9.80 2.96 11.24
C GLN A 207 10.89 3.89 11.80
N THR A 208 12.09 3.78 11.24
CA THR A 208 13.17 4.70 11.52
C THR A 208 13.01 5.88 10.58
N SER A 209 13.19 7.08 11.11
CA SER A 209 13.25 8.29 10.30
C SER A 209 14.40 8.28 9.27
N ALA A 210 15.34 7.34 9.38
CA ALA A 210 16.47 7.15 8.47
C ALA A 210 16.36 5.88 7.60
N VAL A 211 16.78 5.98 6.34
CA VAL A 211 16.97 4.83 5.42
C VAL A 211 18.21 4.03 5.86
N GLY A 212 18.15 2.69 5.80
CA GLY A 212 19.25 1.79 6.17
C GLY A 212 19.27 1.39 7.65
N GLY A 213 18.32 1.88 8.46
CA GLY A 213 18.20 1.51 9.87
C GLY A 213 17.61 0.11 10.09
N ALA A 214 16.95 -0.46 9.07
CA ALA A 214 16.29 -1.76 9.14
C ALA A 214 17.05 -2.84 8.35
N LYS A 215 16.85 -4.11 8.74
CA LYS A 215 17.47 -5.25 8.06
C LYS A 215 16.42 -6.27 7.65
N TYR A 216 16.17 -6.33 6.34
CA TYR A 216 15.29 -7.33 5.75
C TYR A 216 15.75 -8.77 6.09
N ASN A 217 14.86 -9.54 6.68
CA ASN A 217 15.06 -10.93 7.10
C ASN A 217 14.65 -11.90 5.99
N LYS A 218 15.46 -11.92 4.93
CA LYS A 218 15.32 -12.84 3.79
C LYS A 218 15.19 -14.31 4.18
N LYS A 219 15.91 -14.75 5.23
CA LYS A 219 15.85 -16.14 5.71
C LYS A 219 14.46 -16.47 6.23
N ARG A 220 13.87 -15.60 7.06
CA ARG A 220 12.52 -15.78 7.60
C ARG A 220 11.46 -15.76 6.49
N ALA A 221 11.57 -14.83 5.52
CA ALA A 221 10.65 -14.77 4.38
C ALA A 221 10.61 -16.11 3.62
N ARG A 222 11.78 -16.68 3.28
CA ARG A 222 11.87 -17.98 2.61
C ARG A 222 11.31 -19.12 3.44
N GLN A 223 11.62 -19.16 4.73
CA GLN A 223 11.11 -20.17 5.66
C GLN A 223 9.58 -20.13 5.76
N LEU A 224 8.98 -18.93 5.84
CA LEU A 224 7.53 -18.77 5.83
C LEU A 224 6.92 -19.21 4.51
N THR A 225 7.47 -18.76 3.39
CA THR A 225 6.98 -19.13 2.05
C THR A 225 7.02 -20.65 1.82
N GLU A 226 8.09 -21.32 2.24
CA GLU A 226 8.21 -22.77 2.18
C GLU A 226 7.16 -23.45 3.08
N ALA A 227 7.03 -23.01 4.33
CA ALA A 227 6.10 -23.61 5.28
C ALA A 227 4.61 -23.39 4.93
N LEU A 228 4.30 -22.25 4.30
CA LEU A 228 2.96 -21.91 3.79
C LEU A 228 2.66 -22.59 2.45
N GLY A 229 3.68 -23.05 1.74
CA GLY A 229 3.56 -23.70 0.43
C GLY A 229 3.15 -22.78 -0.73
N LYS A 230 3.05 -21.46 -0.49
CA LYS A 230 2.68 -20.45 -1.49
C LYS A 230 3.26 -19.08 -1.14
N LYS A 231 3.44 -18.23 -2.16
CA LYS A 231 3.82 -16.82 -1.98
C LYS A 231 2.59 -16.01 -1.57
N MET A 232 2.61 -15.39 -0.40
CA MET A 232 1.50 -14.58 0.11
C MET A 232 1.94 -13.48 1.08
N LEU A 233 3.25 -13.24 1.20
CA LEU A 233 3.78 -12.33 2.21
C LEU A 233 3.59 -10.87 1.75
N VAL A 234 3.24 -10.03 2.72
CA VAL A 234 3.19 -8.57 2.58
C VAL A 234 4.29 -7.98 3.43
N LEU A 235 5.11 -7.14 2.81
CA LEU A 235 6.19 -6.42 3.49
C LEU A 235 5.74 -5.01 3.83
N HIS A 236 5.67 -4.70 5.12
CA HIS A 236 5.52 -3.34 5.62
C HIS A 236 6.89 -2.72 5.96
N GLY A 237 6.97 -1.40 6.11
CA GLY A 237 8.21 -0.73 6.54
C GLY A 237 9.33 -0.63 5.49
N THR A 238 9.02 -0.85 4.21
CA THR A 238 10.00 -0.80 3.10
C THR A 238 10.71 0.55 2.96
N SER A 239 10.13 1.62 3.50
CA SER A 239 10.73 2.96 3.52
C SER A 239 12.11 3.02 4.19
N SER A 240 12.43 2.05 5.05
CA SER A 240 13.71 1.97 5.77
C SER A 240 14.75 1.08 5.08
N LEU A 241 14.40 0.40 3.98
CA LEU A 241 15.29 -0.51 3.26
C LEU A 241 16.16 0.21 2.23
N THR A 242 17.36 -0.31 2.01
CA THR A 242 18.19 0.07 0.86
C THR A 242 17.68 -0.60 -0.42
N GLU A 243 18.11 -0.09 -1.59
CA GLU A 243 17.75 -0.69 -2.88
C GLU A 243 18.17 -2.17 -2.96
N ASP A 244 19.36 -2.50 -2.46
CA ASP A 244 19.87 -3.88 -2.49
C ASP A 244 19.08 -4.83 -1.57
N GLN A 245 18.50 -4.31 -0.49
CA GLN A 245 17.58 -5.09 0.35
C GLN A 245 16.19 -5.24 -0.27
N THR A 246 15.82 -4.31 -1.17
CA THR A 246 14.52 -4.28 -1.84
C THR A 246 14.47 -5.17 -3.08
N LYS A 247 15.63 -5.41 -3.72
CA LYS A 247 15.71 -6.34 -4.85
C LYS A 247 15.45 -7.76 -4.38
N GLY A 248 14.68 -8.49 -5.18
CA GLY A 248 14.54 -9.92 -5.02
C GLY A 248 13.51 -10.36 -3.96
N LEU A 249 12.58 -9.47 -3.58
CA LEU A 249 11.54 -9.73 -2.59
C LEU A 249 10.55 -10.81 -3.06
N ALA A 250 10.19 -10.79 -4.34
CA ALA A 250 9.24 -11.73 -4.94
C ALA A 250 9.74 -13.19 -4.93
N GLU A 251 11.06 -13.41 -5.06
CA GLU A 251 11.71 -14.71 -5.00
C GLU A 251 11.63 -15.30 -3.59
N ASP A 252 11.62 -14.43 -2.58
CA ASP A 252 11.53 -14.83 -1.18
C ASP A 252 10.07 -15.04 -0.73
N GLY A 253 9.11 -14.71 -1.60
CA GLY A 253 7.67 -14.93 -1.45
C GLY A 253 6.86 -13.71 -1.00
N VAL A 254 7.48 -12.54 -1.01
CA VAL A 254 6.81 -11.25 -0.81
C VAL A 254 6.17 -10.80 -2.11
N ILE A 255 4.84 -10.80 -2.16
CA ILE A 255 4.09 -10.44 -3.38
C ILE A 255 3.47 -9.05 -3.31
N ARG A 256 3.50 -8.42 -2.12
CA ARG A 256 2.98 -7.06 -1.91
C ARG A 256 3.93 -6.29 -1.00
N VAL A 257 4.19 -5.03 -1.32
CA VAL A 257 5.18 -4.21 -0.62
C VAL A 257 4.60 -2.84 -0.31
N ASN A 258 4.38 -2.54 0.97
CA ASN A 258 3.83 -1.28 1.46
C ASN A 258 4.93 -0.22 1.61
N MET A 259 4.63 1.00 1.13
CA MET A 259 5.49 2.16 1.23
C MET A 259 4.69 3.46 1.28
N TRP A 260 4.95 4.27 2.31
CA TRP A 260 4.36 5.61 2.46
C TRP A 260 5.37 6.65 2.95
N THR A 261 6.01 6.41 4.11
CA THR A 261 6.79 7.42 4.84
C THR A 261 7.89 8.05 3.99
N ARG A 262 8.67 7.25 3.24
CA ARG A 262 9.74 7.77 2.38
C ARG A 262 9.19 8.66 1.26
N ILE A 263 8.10 8.25 0.61
CA ILE A 263 7.46 9.01 -0.49
C ILE A 263 6.96 10.35 0.03
N ALA A 264 6.16 10.34 1.09
CA ALA A 264 5.59 11.55 1.67
C ALA A 264 6.67 12.54 2.15
N ARG A 265 7.72 12.02 2.81
CA ARG A 265 8.83 12.83 3.32
C ARG A 265 9.65 13.46 2.19
N GLU A 266 10.16 12.66 1.26
CA GLU A 266 11.08 13.15 0.22
C GLU A 266 10.36 14.05 -0.80
N ALA A 267 9.14 13.70 -1.21
CA ALA A 267 8.35 14.55 -2.10
C ALA A 267 7.94 15.87 -1.43
N GLY A 268 7.59 15.83 -0.13
CA GLY A 268 7.28 17.03 0.65
C GLY A 268 8.48 17.97 0.80
N GLN A 269 9.65 17.41 1.10
CA GLN A 269 10.91 18.16 1.17
C GLN A 269 11.28 18.78 -0.17
N PHE A 270 11.17 18.04 -1.27
CA PHE A 270 11.44 18.55 -2.61
C PHE A 270 10.53 19.72 -2.98
N ALA A 271 9.21 19.57 -2.80
CA ALA A 271 8.26 20.65 -3.07
C ALA A 271 8.50 21.89 -2.20
N ALA A 272 8.89 21.70 -0.94
CA ALA A 272 9.23 22.80 -0.03
C ALA A 272 10.48 23.56 -0.50
N HIS A 273 11.55 22.86 -0.90
CA HIS A 273 12.74 23.50 -1.45
C HIS A 273 12.41 24.31 -2.72
N ASN A 274 11.61 23.76 -3.62
CA ASN A 274 11.21 24.48 -4.84
C ASN A 274 10.37 25.72 -4.52
N LEU A 275 9.48 25.64 -3.52
CA LEU A 275 8.71 26.78 -3.05
C LEU A 275 9.61 27.90 -2.51
N VAL A 276 10.59 27.56 -1.67
CA VAL A 276 11.57 28.53 -1.16
C VAL A 276 12.36 29.17 -2.29
N ASN A 277 12.79 28.38 -3.27
CA ASN A 277 13.56 28.87 -4.43
C ASN A 277 12.79 29.86 -5.32
N ARG A 278 11.46 29.87 -5.26
CA ARG A 278 10.62 30.81 -6.04
C ARG A 278 10.04 31.96 -5.20
N MET A 279 10.46 32.13 -3.94
CA MET A 279 9.89 33.14 -3.04
C MET A 279 9.96 34.56 -3.62
N ASP A 280 11.12 34.97 -4.18
CA ASP A 280 11.27 36.30 -4.79
C ASP A 280 10.27 36.55 -5.93
N LYS A 281 9.92 35.50 -6.70
CA LYS A 281 8.92 35.60 -7.78
C LYS A 281 7.51 35.68 -7.23
N ILE A 282 7.21 34.94 -6.16
CA ILE A 282 5.93 35.01 -5.45
C ILE A 282 5.72 36.43 -4.92
N ASP A 283 6.73 36.99 -4.25
CA ASP A 283 6.67 38.35 -3.69
C ASP A 283 6.55 39.42 -4.79
N ALA A 284 7.12 39.17 -5.97
CA ALA A 284 6.95 40.00 -7.16
C ALA A 284 5.58 39.86 -7.85
N GLY A 285 4.70 38.98 -7.35
CA GLY A 285 3.36 38.76 -7.91
C GLY A 285 3.33 37.91 -9.19
N ASP A 286 4.36 37.10 -9.45
CA ASP A 286 4.35 36.16 -10.57
C ASP A 286 3.28 35.09 -10.36
N PHE A 287 2.24 35.10 -11.21
CA PHE A 287 1.08 34.23 -11.08
C PHE A 287 1.45 32.74 -11.03
N ASN A 288 2.29 32.28 -11.95
CA ASN A 288 2.66 30.85 -12.05
C ASN A 288 3.44 30.37 -10.81
N SER A 289 4.26 31.25 -10.22
CA SER A 289 5.02 30.94 -9.00
C SER A 289 4.15 30.97 -7.75
N ALA A 290 3.14 31.85 -7.70
CA ALA A 290 2.25 32.04 -6.56
C ALA A 290 1.06 31.07 -6.52
N GLU A 291 0.71 30.44 -7.65
CA GLU A 291 -0.41 29.52 -7.74
C GLU A 291 -0.14 28.23 -6.92
N ALA A 292 -1.15 27.78 -6.19
CA ALA A 292 -1.01 26.68 -5.23
C ALA A 292 -0.63 25.35 -5.90
N ASN A 293 -1.06 25.10 -7.14
CA ASN A 293 -0.69 23.87 -7.83
C ASN A 293 0.80 23.79 -8.13
N ALA A 294 1.56 24.89 -8.11
CA ALA A 294 3.01 24.81 -8.31
C ALA A 294 3.66 23.91 -7.24
N TYR A 295 3.27 24.04 -5.97
CA TYR A 295 3.75 23.18 -4.89
C TYR A 295 3.25 21.74 -5.03
N ILE A 296 1.97 21.60 -5.39
CA ILE A 296 1.33 20.29 -5.56
C ILE A 296 2.00 19.52 -6.71
N ASN A 297 2.25 20.16 -7.84
CA ASN A 297 2.89 19.57 -9.01
C ASN A 297 4.33 19.14 -8.72
N ASP A 298 5.11 19.97 -7.99
CA ASP A 298 6.44 19.59 -7.52
C ASP A 298 6.38 18.30 -6.68
N ASN A 299 5.40 18.21 -5.78
CA ASN A 299 5.20 17.04 -4.93
C ASN A 299 4.78 15.81 -5.74
N ILE A 300 3.79 15.93 -6.62
CA ILE A 300 3.31 14.86 -7.50
C ILE A 300 4.46 14.29 -8.32
N SER A 301 5.24 15.17 -8.97
CA SER A 301 6.34 14.74 -9.83
C SER A 301 7.37 13.93 -9.03
N LYS A 302 7.82 14.45 -7.89
CA LYS A 302 8.83 13.76 -7.10
C LYS A 302 8.29 12.46 -6.48
N ALA A 303 7.04 12.43 -6.03
CA ALA A 303 6.41 11.22 -5.53
C ALA A 303 6.34 10.14 -6.61
N ALA A 304 5.92 10.51 -7.82
CA ALA A 304 5.87 9.60 -8.97
C ALA A 304 7.24 9.05 -9.36
N ASP A 305 8.30 9.88 -9.31
CA ASP A 305 9.68 9.43 -9.55
C ASP A 305 10.11 8.35 -8.55
N ILE A 306 9.90 8.61 -7.24
CA ILE A 306 10.25 7.65 -6.18
C ILE A 306 9.49 6.34 -6.36
N MET A 307 8.18 6.41 -6.61
CA MET A 307 7.36 5.21 -6.79
C MET A 307 7.77 4.42 -8.03
N PHE A 308 8.07 5.09 -9.14
CA PHE A 308 8.56 4.45 -10.36
C PHE A 308 9.88 3.70 -10.12
N GLU A 309 10.85 4.32 -9.44
CA GLU A 309 12.12 3.68 -9.06
C GLU A 309 11.88 2.45 -8.17
N MET A 310 10.94 2.52 -7.23
CA MET A 310 10.61 1.39 -6.36
C MET A 310 9.90 0.26 -7.11
N MET A 311 9.00 0.58 -8.04
CA MET A 311 8.34 -0.42 -8.89
C MET A 311 9.35 -1.20 -9.74
N GLU A 312 10.40 -0.54 -10.24
CA GLU A 312 11.51 -1.23 -10.91
C GLU A 312 12.18 -2.27 -9.99
N LEU A 313 12.46 -1.89 -8.74
CA LEU A 313 13.06 -2.78 -7.74
C LEU A 313 12.14 -3.93 -7.32
N PHE A 314 10.82 -3.72 -7.39
CA PHE A 314 9.82 -4.76 -7.13
C PHE A 314 9.64 -5.75 -8.29
N GLY A 315 10.42 -5.63 -9.36
CA GLY A 315 10.43 -6.58 -10.45
C GLY A 315 9.31 -6.37 -11.47
N TYR A 316 8.80 -5.13 -11.62
CA TYR A 316 7.76 -4.84 -12.61
C TYR A 316 8.16 -5.14 -14.06
N GLY A 317 9.45 -5.16 -14.38
CA GLY A 317 9.95 -5.61 -15.69
C GLY A 317 9.73 -7.10 -15.98
N ASN A 318 9.25 -7.88 -15.00
CA ASN A 318 8.86 -9.28 -15.19
C ASN A 318 7.37 -9.45 -15.53
N TRP A 319 6.56 -8.38 -15.48
CA TRP A 319 5.11 -8.44 -15.71
C TRP A 319 4.78 -8.86 -17.14
N LYS A 320 3.96 -9.89 -17.32
CA LYS A 320 3.63 -10.42 -18.67
C LYS A 320 2.22 -10.12 -19.16
N GLY A 321 1.45 -9.26 -18.47
CA GLY A 321 0.09 -8.84 -18.88
C GLY A 321 -0.93 -9.95 -18.74
#